data_AF-A0A833UY97-F1
#
_entry.id   AF-A0A833UY97-F1
#
_cell.length_a   1.000
_cell.length_b   1.000
_cell.length_c   1.000
_cell.angle_alpha   90.00
_cell.angle_beta   90.00
_cell.angle_gamma   90.00
#
_symmetry.space_group_name_H-M   'P 1'
#
loop_
_entity.id
_entity.type
_entity.pdbx_description
1 polymer ?
#
loop_
_entity_poly.entity_id
_entity_poly.type
_entity_poly.pdbx_seq_one_letter_code
_entity_poly.pdbx_strand_id
1 'polypeptide(L)'
;MILTGAGTKTDRGNATFEKVSLVTKNGNYGWRVYDGFDLFHPNYTPGGSTPPDSINPIFPILGYNHSVAHNPNYSALVAGYVYRAKTDPCLFGRFLYADISAFDMWAAAETPYMSGNFTTQKVNFTCSKTTPIPCDFVSSTSIPKLSFIFSIGQDNNKDILYQAQTGVYRIVRSVKCGFKCNRS
;
A
#
# COMPACT_ATOMS: atom_id res chain seq x y z
N MET A 1 -9.96 2.08 11.30
CA MET A 1 -8.68 2.70 10.92
C MET A 1 -7.82 1.62 10.29
N ILE A 2 -7.13 1.92 9.19
CA ILE A 2 -6.23 0.97 8.54
C ILE A 2 -4.80 1.39 8.92
N LEU A 3 -4.02 0.48 9.50
CA LEU A 3 -2.59 0.72 9.74
C LEU A 3 -1.78 0.01 8.67
N THR A 4 -0.86 0.75 8.06
CA THR A 4 0.26 0.22 7.30
C THR A 4 1.46 0.10 8.22
N GLY A 5 2.18 -1.01 8.16
CA GLY A 5 3.43 -1.15 8.88
C GLY A 5 4.29 -2.25 8.29
N ALA A 6 5.60 -2.07 8.37
CA ALA A 6 6.55 -3.16 8.20
C ALA A 6 6.50 -4.05 9.46
N GLY A 7 6.79 -5.34 9.32
CA GLY A 7 7.28 -6.12 10.47
C GLY A 7 8.51 -5.44 11.11
N THR A 8 8.88 -5.77 12.33
CA THR A 8 10.19 -5.37 12.87
C THR A 8 11.08 -6.60 12.89
N LYS A 9 12.22 -6.55 12.21
CA LYS A 9 13.26 -7.57 12.28
C LYS A 9 14.50 -6.93 12.88
N THR A 10 15.06 -7.54 13.92
CA THR A 10 16.35 -7.15 14.54
C THR A 10 17.14 -8.44 14.79
N ASP A 11 18.44 -8.58 14.53
CA ASP A 11 19.59 -7.68 14.79
C ASP A 11 20.45 -7.33 13.55
N ARG A 12 20.17 -7.88 12.35
CA ARG A 12 20.93 -7.54 11.11
C ARG A 12 20.13 -7.60 9.79
N GLY A 13 18.80 -7.73 9.84
CA GLY A 13 17.98 -7.85 8.64
C GLY A 13 16.71 -7.06 8.78
N ASN A 14 16.33 -6.37 7.69
CA ASN A 14 15.08 -5.62 7.60
C ASN A 14 13.86 -6.56 7.58
N ALA A 15 12.71 -6.04 8.01
CA ALA A 15 11.40 -6.67 7.83
C ALA A 15 11.26 -7.18 6.40
N THR A 16 10.65 -8.34 6.20
CA THR A 16 10.50 -8.92 4.85
C THR A 16 9.09 -8.78 4.31
N PHE A 17 8.14 -8.39 5.16
CA PHE A 17 6.73 -8.30 4.80
C PHE A 17 6.14 -6.94 5.17
N GLU A 18 5.50 -6.31 4.20
CA GLU A 18 4.70 -5.11 4.40
C GLU A 18 3.24 -5.48 4.57
N LYS A 19 2.57 -4.94 5.58
CA LYS A 19 1.20 -5.34 5.94
C LYS A 19 0.25 -4.19 6.16
N VAL A 20 -1.03 -4.49 5.93
CA VAL A 20 -2.19 -3.63 6.13
C VAL A 20 -3.15 -4.36 7.08
N SER A 21 -3.53 -3.73 8.19
CA SER A 21 -4.44 -4.34 9.18
C SER A 21 -5.67 -3.47 9.45
N LEU A 22 -6.83 -4.11 9.64
CA LEU A 22 -8.01 -3.45 10.18
C LEU A 22 -7.86 -3.31 11.69
N VAL A 23 -7.81 -2.07 12.16
CA VAL A 23 -7.62 -1.83 13.58
C VAL A 23 -8.92 -1.97 14.35
N THR A 24 -8.89 -2.86 15.35
CA THR A 24 -9.92 -3.00 16.37
C THR A 24 -9.40 -2.54 17.73
N LYS A 25 -10.32 -2.09 18.60
CA LYS A 25 -9.98 -1.70 19.97
C LYS A 25 -9.37 -2.88 20.71
N ASN A 26 -8.22 -2.68 21.35
CA ASN A 26 -7.46 -3.70 22.08
C ASN A 26 -6.97 -4.87 21.21
N GLY A 27 -6.90 -4.71 19.89
CA GLY A 27 -6.40 -5.75 18.99
C GLY A 27 -4.91 -6.05 19.19
N ASN A 28 -4.55 -7.34 19.26
CA ASN A 28 -3.17 -7.81 19.22
C ASN A 28 -2.83 -8.24 17.79
N TYR A 29 -1.86 -7.60 17.14
CA TYR A 29 -1.49 -7.89 15.73
C TYR A 29 -0.27 -8.80 15.59
N GLY A 30 0.06 -9.54 16.66
CA GLY A 30 1.00 -10.67 16.61
C GLY A 30 2.47 -10.32 16.34
N TRP A 31 2.86 -9.05 16.35
CA TRP A 31 4.18 -8.60 15.84
C TRP A 31 5.40 -9.27 16.49
N ARG A 32 5.30 -9.74 17.74
CA ARG A 32 6.38 -10.47 18.42
C ARG A 32 6.59 -11.89 17.88
N VAL A 33 5.56 -12.47 17.26
CA VAL A 33 5.49 -13.88 16.87
C VAL A 33 5.32 -14.06 15.37
N TYR A 34 4.80 -13.05 14.65
CA TYR A 34 4.48 -13.14 13.23
C TYR A 34 5.06 -11.96 12.41
N ASP A 35 5.64 -12.29 11.25
CA ASP A 35 5.95 -11.34 10.16
C ASP A 35 4.98 -11.61 8.99
N GLY A 36 3.99 -10.73 8.83
CA GLY A 36 2.86 -11.01 7.94
C GLY A 36 2.00 -12.18 8.45
N PHE A 37 1.95 -13.25 7.66
CA PHE A 37 1.24 -14.50 7.98
C PHE A 37 2.18 -15.59 8.50
N ASP A 38 3.49 -15.37 8.42
CA ASP A 38 4.50 -16.37 8.74
C ASP A 38 5.00 -16.22 10.18
N LEU A 39 5.40 -17.33 10.78
CA LEU A 39 6.05 -17.32 12.08
C LEU A 39 7.39 -16.58 12.00
N PHE A 40 7.57 -15.65 12.92
CA PHE A 40 8.81 -14.93 13.11
C PHE A 40 9.64 -15.58 14.20
N HIS A 41 10.88 -15.93 13.86
CA HIS A 41 11.85 -16.51 14.79
C HIS A 41 12.97 -15.48 15.03
N PRO A 42 12.84 -14.62 16.05
CA PRO A 42 13.89 -13.66 16.36
C PRO A 42 15.12 -14.36 16.93
N ASN A 43 16.31 -13.97 16.46
CA ASN A 43 17.59 -14.46 17.01
C ASN A 43 17.79 -14.04 18.47
N TYR A 44 17.20 -12.92 18.88
CA TYR A 44 17.22 -12.42 20.25
C TYR A 44 15.94 -11.64 20.56
N THR A 45 15.37 -11.89 21.74
CA THR A 45 14.20 -11.16 22.26
C THR A 45 14.41 -10.80 23.72
N PRO A 46 14.40 -9.50 24.07
CA PRO A 46 14.25 -9.09 25.45
C PRO A 46 12.94 -9.65 26.03
N GLY A 47 13.05 -10.49 27.07
CA GLY A 47 11.91 -11.19 27.68
C GLY A 47 11.70 -12.63 27.21
N GLY A 48 12.56 -13.16 26.32
CA GLY A 48 12.49 -14.54 25.83
C GLY A 48 11.47 -14.76 24.70
N SER A 49 11.33 -16.02 24.30
CA SER A 49 10.43 -16.43 23.21
C SER A 49 8.97 -16.39 23.65
N THR A 50 8.09 -15.88 22.78
CA THR A 50 6.64 -15.91 22.98
C THR A 50 6.07 -17.08 22.16
N PRO A 51 5.48 -18.13 22.79
CA PRO A 51 4.89 -19.24 22.05
C PRO A 51 3.72 -18.78 21.17
N PRO A 52 3.57 -19.28 19.94
CA PRO A 52 2.41 -18.93 19.09
C PRO A 52 1.06 -19.16 19.75
N ASP A 53 0.91 -20.27 20.46
CA ASP A 53 -0.35 -20.63 21.14
C ASP A 53 -0.64 -19.78 22.38
N SER A 54 0.28 -18.90 22.80
CA SER A 54 0.09 -17.99 23.94
C SER A 54 -0.60 -16.68 23.58
N ILE A 55 -0.83 -16.42 22.29
CA ILE A 55 -1.47 -15.20 21.79
C ILE A 55 -2.63 -15.53 20.86
N ASN A 56 -3.59 -14.61 20.75
CA ASN A 56 -4.65 -14.66 19.75
C ASN A 56 -4.49 -13.46 18.79
N PRO A 57 -3.68 -13.60 17.73
CA PRO A 57 -3.35 -12.49 16.84
C PRO A 57 -4.49 -12.19 15.84
N ILE A 58 -4.67 -10.92 15.54
CA ILE A 58 -5.43 -10.42 14.39
C ILE A 58 -4.45 -10.31 13.23
N PHE A 59 -4.63 -11.17 12.23
CA PHE A 59 -3.79 -11.16 11.03
C PHE A 59 -4.09 -9.96 10.13
N PRO A 60 -3.10 -9.54 9.32
CA PRO A 60 -3.31 -8.47 8.35
C PRO A 60 -4.33 -8.88 7.30
N ILE A 61 -5.04 -7.89 6.75
CA ILE A 61 -6.00 -8.11 5.67
C ILE A 61 -5.33 -8.16 4.31
N LEU A 62 -4.17 -7.51 4.16
CA LEU A 62 -3.43 -7.38 2.90
C LEU A 62 -1.94 -7.21 3.22
N GLY A 63 -1.09 -7.48 2.24
CA GLY A 63 0.34 -7.21 2.33
C GLY A 63 1.11 -7.83 1.17
N TYR A 64 2.42 -7.64 1.15
CA TYR A 64 3.32 -8.30 0.22
C TYR A 64 4.70 -8.53 0.85
N ASN A 65 5.38 -9.54 0.34
CA ASN A 65 6.78 -9.78 0.68
C ASN A 65 7.68 -8.87 -0.18
N HIS A 66 8.76 -8.32 0.38
CA HIS A 66 9.72 -7.50 -0.36
C HIS A 66 10.29 -8.22 -1.59
N SER A 67 10.31 -9.56 -1.60
CA SER A 67 10.74 -10.36 -2.76
C SER A 67 9.90 -10.17 -4.02
N VAL A 68 8.64 -9.72 -3.89
CA VAL A 68 7.76 -9.45 -5.03
C VAL A 68 7.66 -7.97 -5.39
N ALA A 69 8.31 -7.10 -4.60
CA ALA A 69 8.38 -5.67 -4.88
C ALA A 69 9.35 -5.40 -6.04
N HIS A 70 9.08 -4.35 -6.81
CA HIS A 70 9.95 -3.96 -7.92
C HIS A 70 11.38 -3.63 -7.45
N ASN A 71 11.52 -3.03 -6.27
CA ASN A 71 12.81 -2.75 -5.66
C ASN A 71 12.88 -3.31 -4.23
N PRO A 72 13.36 -4.56 -4.06
CA PRO A 72 13.41 -5.23 -2.76
C PRO A 72 14.25 -4.50 -1.70
N ASN A 73 15.20 -3.65 -2.12
CA ASN A 73 16.05 -2.88 -1.21
C ASN A 73 15.34 -1.62 -0.66
N TYR A 74 14.30 -1.15 -1.35
CA TYR A 74 13.55 0.04 -1.00
C TYR A 74 12.05 -0.28 -1.04
N SER A 75 11.65 -1.24 -0.21
CA SER A 75 10.26 -1.66 -0.08
C SER A 75 9.68 -1.23 1.26
N ALA A 76 8.62 -0.44 1.21
CA ALA A 76 7.86 -0.01 2.38
C ALA A 76 6.47 0.46 1.95
N LEU A 77 5.43 0.01 2.66
CA LEU A 77 4.08 0.50 2.40
C LEU A 77 3.93 1.96 2.85
N VAL A 78 3.64 2.84 1.90
CA VAL A 78 3.20 4.20 2.20
C VAL A 78 1.70 4.19 2.44
N ALA A 79 1.30 4.81 3.56
CA ALA A 79 -0.07 4.89 4.07
C ALA A 79 -1.12 5.08 2.96
N GLY A 80 -2.19 4.28 2.99
CA GLY A 80 -3.22 4.26 1.96
C GLY A 80 -4.51 5.02 2.31
N TYR A 81 -5.33 5.29 1.30
CA TYR A 81 -6.64 5.96 1.43
C TYR A 81 -7.73 5.16 0.71
N VAL A 82 -8.94 5.16 1.29
CA VAL A 82 -10.12 4.73 0.53
C VAL A 82 -10.49 5.83 -0.46
N TYR A 83 -10.46 5.53 -1.75
CA TYR A 83 -10.76 6.48 -2.80
C TYR A 83 -12.26 6.77 -2.81
N ARG A 84 -12.63 8.01 -2.48
CA ARG A 84 -14.03 8.48 -2.42
C ARG A 84 -14.30 9.67 -3.35
N ALA A 85 -13.32 10.07 -4.14
CA ALA A 85 -13.48 11.12 -5.13
C ALA A 85 -14.45 10.69 -6.24
N LYS A 86 -15.13 11.69 -6.84
CA LYS A 86 -15.95 11.48 -8.04
C LYS A 86 -15.13 11.56 -9.33
N THR A 87 -13.87 12.00 -9.26
CA THR A 87 -12.97 12.22 -10.40
C THR A 87 -12.72 10.96 -11.21
N ASP A 88 -12.43 9.84 -10.54
CA ASP A 88 -12.35 8.52 -11.18
C ASP A 88 -13.33 7.52 -10.52
N PRO A 89 -14.53 7.34 -11.10
CA PRO A 89 -15.51 6.39 -10.58
C PRO A 89 -15.02 4.92 -10.52
N CYS A 90 -13.98 4.57 -11.26
CA CYS A 90 -13.47 3.19 -11.38
C CYS A 90 -12.69 2.75 -10.12
N LEU A 91 -12.15 3.73 -9.41
CA LEU A 91 -11.44 3.53 -8.15
C LEU A 91 -12.36 3.70 -6.94
N PHE A 92 -13.59 4.19 -7.14
CA PHE A 92 -14.50 4.51 -6.03
C PHE A 92 -14.72 3.31 -5.10
N GLY A 93 -14.46 3.52 -3.81
CA GLY A 93 -14.59 2.52 -2.76
C GLY A 93 -13.39 1.60 -2.58
N ARG A 94 -12.39 1.65 -3.48
CA ARG A 94 -11.17 0.86 -3.33
C ARG A 94 -10.21 1.54 -2.35
N PHE A 95 -9.54 0.73 -1.53
CA PHE A 95 -8.42 1.17 -0.70
C PHE A 95 -7.14 1.20 -1.54
N LEU A 96 -6.60 2.39 -1.76
CA LEU A 96 -5.39 2.61 -2.55
C LEU A 96 -4.18 2.71 -1.62
N TYR A 97 -3.11 2.02 -1.98
CA TYR A 97 -1.83 2.06 -1.26
C TYR A 97 -0.69 1.87 -2.24
N ALA A 98 0.52 2.27 -1.85
CA ALA A 98 1.69 2.25 -2.71
C ALA A 98 2.93 1.82 -1.95
N ASP A 99 3.91 1.30 -2.69
CA ASP A 99 5.25 1.11 -2.20
C ASP A 99 6.04 2.43 -2.29
N ILE A 100 6.94 2.66 -1.34
CA ILE A 100 7.78 3.87 -1.27
C ILE A 100 8.58 4.09 -2.55
N SER A 101 8.99 3.04 -3.26
CA SER A 101 9.73 3.13 -4.52
C SER A 101 8.91 3.67 -5.69
N ALA A 102 7.60 3.88 -5.52
CA ALA A 102 6.71 4.46 -6.51
C ALA A 102 6.57 3.67 -7.84
N PHE A 103 7.02 2.42 -7.88
CA PHE A 103 6.81 1.52 -9.02
C PHE A 103 5.55 0.66 -8.89
N ASP A 104 5.17 0.38 -7.64
CA ASP A 104 4.06 -0.51 -7.33
C ASP A 104 2.97 0.23 -6.56
N MET A 105 1.76 0.20 -7.12
CA MET A 105 0.55 0.70 -6.49
C MET A 105 -0.50 -0.40 -6.55
N TRP A 106 -1.37 -0.42 -5.55
CA TRP A 106 -2.43 -1.41 -5.45
C TRP A 106 -3.75 -0.75 -5.10
N ALA A 107 -4.82 -1.46 -5.46
CA ALA A 107 -6.16 -1.15 -5.06
C ALA A 107 -6.78 -2.41 -4.46
N ALA A 108 -7.23 -2.32 -3.22
CA ALA A 108 -7.96 -3.39 -2.57
C ALA A 108 -9.46 -3.09 -2.56
N ALA A 109 -10.27 -4.11 -2.87
CA ALA A 109 -11.72 -4.06 -2.78
C ALA A 109 -12.19 -5.02 -1.70
N GLU A 110 -13.12 -4.55 -0.86
CA GLU A 110 -13.78 -5.39 0.13
C GLU A 110 -14.95 -6.14 -0.50
N THR A 111 -15.03 -7.46 -0.34
CA THR A 111 -16.14 -8.25 -0.91
C THR A 111 -16.49 -9.45 0.00
N PRO A 112 -17.73 -9.55 0.51
CA PRO A 112 -18.83 -8.57 0.40
C PRO A 112 -18.60 -7.32 1.26
N TYR A 113 -19.42 -6.30 1.08
CA TYR A 113 -19.32 -5.03 1.83
C TYR A 113 -19.36 -5.26 3.34
N MET A 114 -18.43 -4.64 4.08
CA MET A 114 -18.24 -4.76 5.54
C MET A 114 -17.85 -6.16 6.05
N SER A 115 -17.37 -7.05 5.19
CA SER A 115 -16.89 -8.38 5.61
C SER A 115 -15.52 -8.36 6.30
N GLY A 116 -14.75 -7.28 6.14
CA GLY A 116 -13.33 -7.24 6.48
C GLY A 116 -12.44 -8.05 5.53
N ASN A 117 -13.00 -8.68 4.49
CA ASN A 117 -12.26 -9.48 3.52
C ASN A 117 -11.93 -8.64 2.28
N PHE A 118 -10.64 -8.44 2.03
CA PHE A 118 -10.15 -7.59 0.95
C PHE A 118 -9.42 -8.43 -0.10
N THR A 119 -9.72 -8.18 -1.37
CA THR A 119 -8.94 -8.68 -2.50
C THR A 119 -8.11 -7.53 -3.07
N THR A 120 -6.80 -7.73 -3.20
CA THR A 120 -5.89 -6.74 -3.78
C THR A 120 -5.63 -7.01 -5.27
N GLN A 121 -5.46 -5.93 -6.02
CA GLN A 121 -4.98 -5.94 -7.39
C GLN A 121 -3.94 -4.85 -7.57
N LYS A 122 -2.87 -5.18 -8.32
CA LYS A 122 -1.91 -4.18 -8.76
C LYS A 122 -2.59 -3.21 -9.73
N VAL A 123 -2.30 -1.92 -9.57
CA VAL A 123 -2.85 -0.84 -10.39
C VAL A 123 -1.81 -0.43 -11.40
N ASN A 124 -2.19 -0.46 -12.68
CA ASN A 124 -1.39 0.17 -13.73
C ASN A 124 -1.62 1.68 -13.67
N PHE A 125 -0.55 2.45 -13.60
CA PHE A 125 -0.60 3.91 -13.61
C PHE A 125 0.39 4.49 -14.62
N THR A 126 0.06 5.67 -15.14
CA THR A 126 0.91 6.41 -16.07
C THR A 126 0.56 7.90 -16.01
N CYS A 127 1.42 8.74 -16.60
CA CYS A 127 1.16 10.17 -16.70
C CYS A 127 0.02 10.47 -17.67
N SER A 128 -0.84 11.40 -17.26
CA SER A 128 -1.88 11.89 -18.15
C SER A 128 -1.29 12.76 -19.25
N LYS A 129 -1.72 12.53 -20.50
CA LYS A 129 -1.30 13.32 -21.66
C LYS A 129 -2.07 14.63 -21.84
N THR A 130 -3.15 14.83 -21.06
CA THR A 130 -4.15 15.89 -21.31
C THR A 130 -4.36 16.79 -20.10
N THR A 131 -3.57 16.63 -19.04
CA THR A 131 -3.58 17.54 -17.89
C THR A 131 -2.74 18.78 -18.18
N PRO A 132 -3.11 19.96 -17.64
CA PRO A 132 -2.34 21.20 -17.84
C PRO A 132 -0.86 21.08 -17.43
N ILE A 133 -0.59 20.31 -16.38
CA ILE A 133 0.76 20.01 -15.90
C ILE A 133 0.90 18.47 -15.91
N PRO A 134 1.36 17.87 -17.02
CA PRO A 134 1.60 16.43 -17.10
C PRO A 134 2.80 16.05 -16.22
N CYS A 135 2.83 14.80 -15.74
CA CYS A 135 4.03 14.28 -15.11
C CYS A 135 5.05 13.80 -16.15
N ASP A 136 6.32 13.81 -15.75
CA ASP A 136 7.43 13.36 -16.57
C ASP A 136 7.63 11.84 -16.49
N PHE A 137 8.40 11.32 -17.43
CA PHE A 137 8.84 9.93 -17.47
C PHE A 137 10.33 9.82 -17.19
N VAL A 138 10.78 8.67 -16.70
CA VAL A 138 12.21 8.34 -16.68
C VAL A 138 12.67 8.19 -18.13
N SER A 139 13.81 8.82 -18.47
CA SER A 139 14.34 8.89 -19.85
C SER A 139 14.27 7.55 -20.58
N SER A 140 13.74 7.56 -21.80
CA SER A 140 13.52 6.39 -22.66
C SER A 140 12.69 5.24 -22.07
N THR A 141 11.85 5.50 -21.07
CA THR A 141 10.91 4.52 -20.51
C THR A 141 9.48 5.04 -20.47
N SER A 142 8.52 4.16 -20.17
CA SER A 142 7.11 4.51 -19.90
C SER A 142 6.79 4.68 -18.41
N ILE A 143 7.83 4.72 -17.56
CA ILE A 143 7.69 4.77 -16.10
C ILE A 143 7.57 6.23 -15.65
N PRO A 144 6.48 6.62 -14.95
CA PRO A 144 6.36 7.95 -14.37
C PRO A 144 7.53 8.27 -13.44
N LYS A 145 8.12 9.44 -13.59
CA LYS A 145 9.27 9.91 -12.80
C LYS A 145 8.81 10.46 -11.46
N LEU A 146 8.32 9.57 -10.59
CA LEU A 146 7.92 9.89 -9.22
C LEU A 146 9.09 9.79 -8.22
N SER A 147 10.08 8.93 -8.52
CA SER A 147 11.16 8.56 -7.60
C SER A 147 10.61 7.91 -6.33
N PHE A 148 10.61 8.58 -5.17
CA PHE A 148 10.04 8.03 -3.94
C PHE A 148 8.72 8.71 -3.58
N ILE A 149 7.72 7.94 -3.14
CA ILE A 149 6.49 8.46 -2.53
C ILE A 149 6.71 8.55 -1.02
N PHE A 150 6.52 9.73 -0.44
CA PHE A 150 6.69 9.93 1.01
C PHE A 150 5.37 9.87 1.76
N SER A 151 4.28 10.34 1.14
CA SER A 151 2.97 10.35 1.77
C SER A 151 1.84 10.35 0.74
N ILE A 152 0.65 10.00 1.21
CA ILE A 152 -0.60 10.17 0.47
C ILE A 152 -1.47 11.17 1.24
N GLY A 153 -2.08 12.10 0.51
CA GLY A 153 -3.01 13.09 1.02
C GLY A 153 -4.36 13.00 0.34
N GLN A 154 -5.37 13.61 0.97
CA GLN A 154 -6.70 13.78 0.41
C GLN A 154 -7.10 15.26 0.49
N ASP A 155 -7.61 15.81 -0.60
CA ASP A 155 -8.13 17.18 -0.62
C ASP A 155 -9.63 17.27 -0.23
N ASN A 156 -10.18 18.48 -0.23
CA ASN A 156 -11.59 18.72 0.12
C ASN A 156 -12.59 18.05 -0.84
N ASN A 157 -12.18 17.78 -2.08
CA ASN A 157 -12.98 17.07 -3.08
C ASN A 157 -12.83 15.55 -3.01
N LYS A 158 -12.07 15.06 -2.01
CA LYS A 158 -11.72 13.65 -1.81
C LYS A 158 -10.79 13.10 -2.88
N ASP A 159 -10.19 13.97 -3.70
CA ASP A 159 -9.14 13.56 -4.63
C ASP A 159 -7.90 13.16 -3.84
N ILE A 160 -7.26 12.09 -4.32
CA ILE A 160 -6.05 11.56 -3.71
C ILE A 160 -4.82 12.18 -4.37
N LEU A 161 -3.89 12.62 -3.53
CA LEU A 161 -2.63 13.26 -3.87
C LEU A 161 -1.48 12.39 -3.38
N TYR A 162 -0.53 12.07 -4.26
CA TYR A 162 0.73 11.45 -3.90
C TYR A 162 1.78 12.54 -3.74
N GLN A 163 2.35 12.67 -2.55
CA GLN A 163 3.56 13.48 -2.35
C GLN A 163 4.76 12.61 -2.65
N ALA A 164 5.43 12.90 -3.76
CA ALA A 164 6.64 12.22 -4.17
C ALA A 164 7.84 13.18 -4.20
N GLN A 165 9.04 12.63 -4.34
CA GLN A 165 10.28 13.42 -4.37
C GLN A 165 10.31 14.44 -5.51
N THR A 166 9.68 14.13 -6.63
CA THR A 166 9.64 15.01 -7.81
C THR A 166 8.45 15.97 -7.83
N GLY A 167 7.51 15.86 -6.89
CA GLY A 167 6.36 16.77 -6.79
C GLY A 167 5.12 16.16 -6.14
N VAL A 168 3.99 16.85 -6.28
CA VAL A 168 2.68 16.39 -5.79
C VAL A 168 1.80 16.02 -6.98
N TYR A 169 1.29 14.79 -6.99
CA TYR A 169 0.58 14.20 -8.11
C TYR A 169 -0.85 13.84 -7.73
N ARG A 170 -1.83 14.34 -8.48
CA ARG A 170 -3.25 14.02 -8.28
C ARG A 170 -3.67 12.87 -9.17
N ILE A 171 -4.45 11.93 -8.62
CA ILE A 171 -5.14 10.92 -9.43
C ILE A 171 -6.14 11.61 -10.37
N VAL A 172 -6.05 11.30 -11.66
CA VAL A 172 -7.02 11.75 -12.66
C VAL A 172 -7.80 10.59 -13.21
N ARG A 173 -8.89 10.89 -13.93
CA ARG A 173 -9.72 9.89 -14.58
C ARG A 173 -8.88 8.99 -15.51
N SER A 174 -8.98 7.68 -15.31
CA SER A 174 -8.33 6.59 -16.06
C SER A 174 -8.26 6.81 -17.58
N VAL A 175 -9.34 7.29 -18.20
CA VAL A 175 -9.39 7.58 -19.64
C VAL A 175 -8.36 8.63 -20.10
N LYS A 176 -8.00 9.59 -19.24
CA LYS A 176 -6.96 10.59 -19.52
C LYS A 176 -5.55 10.00 -19.52
N CYS A 177 -5.40 8.78 -19.03
CA CYS A 177 -4.19 7.98 -19.02
C CYS A 177 -4.25 6.82 -20.03
N GLY A 178 -5.31 6.74 -20.85
CA GLY A 178 -5.49 5.67 -21.84
C GLY A 178 -6.02 4.36 -21.27
N PHE A 179 -6.45 4.34 -20.00
CA PHE A 179 -7.03 3.14 -19.39
C PHE A 179 -8.54 3.07 -19.58
N LYS A 180 -9.05 1.85 -19.82
CA LYS A 180 -10.49 1.59 -19.89
C LYS A 180 -11.04 1.31 -18.50
N CYS A 181 -12.24 1.82 -18.26
CA CYS A 181 -12.98 1.56 -17.04
C CYS A 181 -14.15 0.64 -17.34
N ASN A 182 -13.98 -0.63 -17.03
CA ASN A 182 -15.07 -1.59 -17.10
C ASN A 182 -15.62 -1.71 -15.67
N ARG A 183 -16.63 -0.90 -15.33
CA ARG A 183 -17.43 -1.17 -14.13
C ARG A 183 -18.28 -2.40 -14.43
N SER A 184 -18.03 -3.48 -13.70
CA SER A 184 -19.00 -4.55 -13.47
C SER A 184 -20.02 -4.09 -12.44
#